data_AF-A0A1B0AI41-F1
#
_entry.id   AF-A0A1B0AI41-F1
#
_cell.length_a   1.000
_cell.length_b   1.000
_cell.length_c   1.000
_cell.angle_alpha   90.00
_cell.angle_beta   90.00
_cell.angle_gamma   90.00
#
_symmetry.space_group_name_H-M   'P 1'
#
loop_
_entity.id
_entity.type
_entity.pdbx_description
1 polymer ?
#
loop_
_entity_poly.entity_id
_entity_poly.type
_entity_poly.pdbx_seq_one_letter_code
_entity_poly.pdbx_strand_id
1 'polypeptide(L)'
;MAAQVANKSGTGWPRRSSQGQTDNNNGTAKFPSPSLSINRTIKLYPLTDYTFGCKEPLFEKDPSVPSRFQRMREEFDRIGMRRSVEGVLLVHEHGLPHVLLLQLGTTFFKLPGGELNAGEDGVEGLKRLLTETLGRQDGIKQEWVVEDIIGNWWRPNFEPPQYPYIPPHITKPKEHKRLFLVQLHEKGKVYKLLLF
;
A
#
# COMPACT_ATOMS: atom_id res chain seq x y z
N MET A 1 -33.82 4.01 56.40
CA MET A 1 -32.62 3.21 56.09
C MET A 1 -32.71 2.82 54.63
N ALA A 2 -31.84 3.39 53.78
CA ALA A 2 -31.82 3.18 52.34
C ALA A 2 -31.06 1.89 52.00
N ALA A 3 -31.46 1.20 50.93
CA ALA A 3 -30.65 0.22 50.24
C ALA A 3 -30.76 0.46 48.73
N GLN A 4 -29.60 0.72 48.12
CA GLN A 4 -29.41 1.19 46.75
C GLN A 4 -29.55 0.07 45.71
N VAL A 5 -30.10 0.44 44.54
CA VAL A 5 -30.11 -0.38 43.32
C VAL A 5 -28.71 -0.34 42.68
N ALA A 6 -28.09 -1.50 42.51
CA ALA A 6 -26.81 -1.66 41.84
C ALA A 6 -26.96 -1.40 40.33
N ASN A 7 -26.29 -0.36 39.82
CA ASN A 7 -26.26 -0.04 38.40
C ASN A 7 -25.12 -0.82 37.73
N LYS A 8 -25.47 -1.75 36.82
CA LYS A 8 -24.50 -2.53 36.05
C LYS A 8 -23.79 -1.62 35.05
N SER A 9 -22.49 -1.41 35.24
CA SER A 9 -21.62 -0.75 34.26
C SER A 9 -21.42 -1.66 33.05
N GLY A 10 -22.00 -1.29 31.91
CA GLY A 10 -21.73 -1.93 30.63
C GLY A 10 -20.30 -1.67 30.16
N THR A 11 -19.59 -2.72 29.77
CA THR A 11 -18.28 -2.66 29.10
C THR A 11 -18.49 -2.46 27.60
N GLY A 12 -18.12 -1.27 27.09
CA GLY A 12 -18.15 -0.93 25.67
C GLY A 12 -17.29 0.31 25.39
N TRP A 13 -16.84 0.45 24.14
CA TRP A 13 -15.97 1.51 23.61
C TRP A 13 -16.36 2.94 24.09
N PRO A 14 -15.40 3.87 24.21
CA PRO A 14 -15.62 5.13 24.93
C PRO A 14 -16.67 6.01 24.25
N ARG A 15 -17.80 6.24 24.92
CA ARG A 15 -18.74 7.32 24.59
C ARG A 15 -18.21 8.63 25.15
N ARG A 16 -17.87 9.56 24.27
CA ARG A 16 -17.53 10.95 24.62
C ARG A 16 -18.72 11.58 25.35
N SER A 17 -18.59 11.79 26.66
CA SER A 17 -19.54 12.57 27.45
C SER A 17 -19.40 14.05 27.11
N SER A 18 -20.37 14.62 26.41
CA SER A 18 -20.49 16.07 26.28
C SER A 18 -21.03 16.64 27.58
N GLN A 19 -20.15 17.13 28.44
CA GLN A 19 -20.53 18.02 29.53
C GLN A 19 -19.78 19.33 29.30
N GLY A 20 -20.54 20.36 28.90
CA GLY A 20 -20.02 21.67 28.56
C GLY A 20 -19.44 22.38 29.78
N GLN A 21 -18.28 22.99 29.57
CA GLN A 21 -17.76 24.01 30.46
C GLN A 21 -17.33 25.18 29.57
N THR A 22 -18.10 26.27 29.68
CA THR A 22 -17.84 27.57 29.07
C THR A 22 -16.69 28.24 29.83
N ASP A 23 -15.50 28.26 29.22
CA ASP A 23 -14.44 29.18 29.62
C ASP A 23 -14.18 30.18 28.48
N ASN A 24 -14.66 31.41 28.71
CA ASN A 24 -14.27 32.58 27.95
C ASN A 24 -12.79 32.86 28.23
N ASN A 25 -11.91 32.58 27.27
CA ASN A 25 -10.60 33.21 27.25
C ASN A 25 -10.17 33.56 25.82
N ASN A 26 -10.03 34.86 25.61
CA ASN A 26 -9.65 35.49 24.37
C ASN A 26 -8.12 35.36 24.19
N GLY A 27 -7.68 34.18 23.75
CA GLY A 27 -6.31 33.90 23.37
C GLY A 27 -6.37 32.87 22.25
N THR A 28 -5.83 33.20 21.08
CA THR A 28 -5.75 32.31 19.94
C THR A 28 -4.82 31.15 20.25
N ALA A 29 -5.34 30.16 20.97
CA ALA A 29 -4.74 28.85 21.13
C ALA A 29 -4.70 28.21 19.74
N LYS A 30 -3.58 28.38 19.04
CA LYS A 30 -3.21 27.52 17.92
C LYS A 30 -3.06 26.12 18.49
N PHE A 31 -4.14 25.34 18.46
CA PHE A 31 -4.03 23.90 18.61
C PHE A 31 -2.96 23.43 17.61
N PRO A 32 -1.91 22.72 18.05
CA PRO A 32 -0.96 22.16 17.11
C PRO A 32 -1.77 21.27 16.17
N SER A 33 -1.69 21.58 14.88
CA SER A 33 -2.19 20.69 13.82
C SER A 33 -1.69 19.29 14.16
N PRO A 34 -2.57 18.27 14.28
CA PRO A 34 -2.12 16.92 14.58
C PRO A 34 -1.08 16.55 13.54
N SER A 35 0.11 16.14 13.99
CA SER A 35 1.17 15.80 13.06
C SER A 35 0.67 14.68 12.15
N LEU A 36 0.83 14.89 10.84
CA LEU A 36 0.51 13.87 9.83
C LEU A 36 1.28 12.55 10.08
N SER A 37 2.33 12.60 10.89
CA SER A 37 3.14 11.45 11.31
C SER A 37 2.54 10.61 12.44
N ILE A 38 1.61 11.13 13.24
CA ILE A 38 1.06 10.42 14.41
C ILE A 38 -0.34 9.87 14.13
N ASN A 39 -1.19 10.62 13.43
CA ASN A 39 -2.54 10.19 13.08
C ASN A 39 -2.83 10.52 11.63
N ARG A 40 -2.83 9.50 10.77
CA ARG A 40 -3.20 9.63 9.37
C ARG A 40 -4.51 8.92 9.09
N THR A 41 -5.50 9.70 8.67
CA THR A 41 -6.80 9.19 8.25
C THR A 41 -6.76 8.83 6.77
N ILE A 42 -7.09 7.59 6.45
CA ILE A 42 -7.18 7.07 5.08
C ILE A 42 -8.64 6.80 4.78
N LYS A 43 -9.13 7.30 3.64
CA LYS A 43 -10.51 7.07 3.23
C LYS A 43 -10.60 5.74 2.51
N LEU A 44 -11.49 4.87 2.96
CA LEU A 44 -11.82 3.64 2.26
C LEU A 44 -13.20 3.78 1.65
N TYR A 45 -13.40 3.17 0.49
CA TYR A 45 -14.68 3.14 -0.20
C TYR A 45 -15.13 1.69 -0.40
N PRO A 46 -16.46 1.45 -0.50
CA PRO A 46 -17.01 0.13 -0.76
C PRO A 46 -16.37 -0.56 -1.97
N LEU A 47 -16.10 -1.86 -1.88
CA LEU A 47 -15.62 -2.66 -3.03
C LEU A 47 -16.55 -2.51 -4.26
N THR A 48 -17.86 -2.37 -4.03
CA THR A 48 -18.88 -2.19 -5.07
C THR A 48 -18.75 -0.89 -5.87
N ASP A 49 -18.00 0.10 -5.38
CA ASP A 49 -17.74 1.36 -6.10
C ASP A 49 -16.66 1.21 -7.19
N TYR A 50 -15.99 0.06 -7.23
CA TYR A 50 -14.96 -0.26 -8.21
C TYR A 50 -15.43 -1.33 -9.18
N THR A 51 -15.32 -1.04 -10.47
CA THR A 51 -15.59 -2.05 -11.52
C THR A 51 -14.30 -2.67 -12.02
N PHE A 52 -14.27 -4.00 -12.08
CA PHE A 52 -13.13 -4.77 -12.59
C PHE A 52 -13.34 -5.16 -14.04
N GLY A 53 -12.62 -4.51 -14.95
CA GLY A 53 -12.54 -4.92 -16.34
C GLY A 53 -11.42 -5.93 -16.57
N CYS A 54 -11.47 -6.63 -17.70
CA CYS A 54 -10.36 -7.47 -18.17
C CYS A 54 -9.43 -6.66 -19.07
N LYS A 55 -8.14 -6.96 -18.99
CA LYS A 55 -7.09 -6.47 -19.89
C LYS A 55 -6.44 -7.65 -20.61
N GLU A 56 -5.68 -7.32 -21.66
CA GLU A 56 -4.74 -8.26 -22.27
C GLU A 56 -3.80 -8.85 -21.22
N PRO A 57 -3.41 -10.14 -21.36
CA PRO A 57 -2.49 -10.78 -20.44
C PRO A 57 -1.15 -10.04 -20.37
N LEU A 58 -0.65 -9.83 -19.16
CA LEU A 58 0.71 -9.34 -18.94
C LEU A 58 1.60 -10.52 -18.58
N PHE A 59 2.63 -10.75 -19.37
CA PHE A 59 3.56 -11.83 -19.08
C PHE A 59 4.62 -11.37 -18.08
N GLU A 60 4.97 -12.26 -17.16
CA GLU A 60 6.13 -12.05 -16.31
C GLU A 60 7.39 -11.97 -17.17
N LYS A 61 8.31 -11.07 -16.81
CA LYS A 61 9.58 -10.90 -17.55
C LYS A 61 10.43 -12.17 -17.57
N ASP A 62 10.40 -12.91 -16.48
CA ASP A 62 11.26 -14.08 -16.27
C ASP A 62 10.45 -15.36 -16.40
N PRO A 63 10.82 -16.30 -17.30
CA PRO A 63 10.07 -17.54 -17.51
C PRO A 63 10.21 -18.53 -16.35
N SER A 64 11.17 -18.31 -15.45
CA SER A 64 11.44 -19.18 -14.31
C SER A 64 12.14 -18.44 -13.17
N VAL A 65 12.08 -19.01 -11.97
CA VAL A 65 12.79 -18.50 -10.78
C VAL A 65 14.32 -18.45 -11.01
N PRO A 66 14.98 -19.47 -11.58
CA PRO A 66 16.40 -19.38 -11.95
C PRO A 66 16.71 -18.21 -12.90
N SER A 67 15.90 -18.03 -13.96
CA SER A 67 16.07 -16.92 -14.91
C SER A 67 15.97 -15.56 -14.23
N ARG A 68 15.04 -15.40 -13.28
CA ARG A 68 14.89 -14.19 -12.48
C ARG A 68 16.16 -13.84 -11.70
N PHE A 69 16.77 -14.82 -11.03
CA PHE A 69 18.01 -14.59 -10.27
C PHE A 69 19.24 -14.42 -11.15
N GLN A 70 19.27 -15.06 -12.32
CA GLN A 70 20.30 -14.84 -13.35
C GLN A 70 20.29 -13.38 -13.83
N ARG A 71 19.13 -12.88 -14.27
CA ARG A 71 18.96 -11.47 -14.67
C ARG A 71 19.30 -10.51 -13.53
N MET A 72 18.93 -10.86 -12.29
CA MET A 72 19.25 -10.04 -11.12
C MET A 72 20.76 -9.92 -10.89
N ARG A 73 21.54 -10.98 -11.13
CA ARG A 73 23.02 -10.92 -11.10
C ARG A 73 23.56 -9.97 -12.16
N GLU A 74 23.14 -10.17 -13.41
CA GLU A 74 23.60 -9.38 -14.56
C GLU A 74 23.27 -7.89 -14.40
N GLU A 75 22.08 -7.56 -13.92
CA GLU A 75 21.69 -6.18 -13.62
C GLU A 75 22.49 -5.60 -12.44
N PHE A 76 22.76 -6.41 -11.42
CA PHE A 76 23.51 -5.94 -10.25
C PHE A 76 24.94 -5.53 -10.61
N ASP A 77 25.60 -6.28 -11.48
CA ASP A 77 26.95 -5.95 -11.95
C ASP A 77 26.98 -4.67 -12.79
N ARG A 78 25.88 -4.35 -13.49
CA ARG A 78 25.79 -3.19 -14.38
C ARG A 78 25.30 -1.91 -13.70
N ILE A 79 24.26 -1.99 -12.89
CA ILE A 79 23.54 -0.84 -12.31
C ILE A 79 23.42 -0.88 -10.78
N GLY A 80 23.97 -1.90 -10.13
CA GLY A 80 23.93 -2.07 -8.69
C GLY A 80 22.59 -2.62 -8.17
N MET A 81 22.26 -2.28 -6.93
CA MET A 81 21.08 -2.81 -6.24
C MET A 81 19.78 -2.55 -7.03
N ARG A 82 19.01 -3.62 -7.30
CA ARG A 82 17.67 -3.51 -7.90
C ARG A 82 16.75 -2.71 -6.97
N ARG A 83 15.98 -1.79 -7.54
CA ARG A 83 14.97 -1.01 -6.83
C ARG A 83 13.58 -1.43 -7.30
N SER A 84 12.71 -1.79 -6.37
CA SER A 84 11.34 -2.21 -6.66
C SER A 84 10.34 -1.46 -5.80
N VAL A 85 9.16 -1.22 -6.36
CA VAL A 85 8.06 -0.52 -5.68
C VAL A 85 6.77 -1.31 -5.83
N GLU A 86 5.98 -1.37 -4.76
CA GLU A 86 4.68 -2.03 -4.74
C GLU A 86 3.63 -1.12 -4.09
N GLY A 87 2.44 -1.09 -4.66
CA GLY A 87 1.31 -0.30 -4.18
C GLY A 87 0.32 -1.16 -3.41
N VAL A 88 -0.02 -0.74 -2.20
CA VAL A 88 -1.12 -1.30 -1.39
C VAL A 88 -2.34 -0.43 -1.60
N LEU A 89 -3.35 -1.00 -2.28
CA LEU A 89 -4.65 -0.37 -2.50
C LEU A 89 -5.67 -1.00 -1.56
N LEU A 90 -6.44 -0.14 -0.90
CA LEU A 90 -7.42 -0.55 0.10
C LEU A 90 -8.84 -0.19 -0.32
N VAL A 91 -9.76 -1.11 -0.06
CA VAL A 91 -11.21 -0.91 -0.15
C VAL A 91 -11.85 -1.43 1.14
N HIS A 92 -13.15 -1.29 1.30
CA HIS A 92 -13.85 -1.97 2.37
C HIS A 92 -15.07 -2.74 1.88
N GLU A 93 -15.42 -3.82 2.58
CA GLU A 93 -16.67 -4.52 2.41
C GLU A 93 -17.21 -4.81 3.81
N HIS A 94 -18.47 -4.47 4.07
CA HIS A 94 -19.11 -4.59 5.39
C HIS A 94 -18.30 -3.96 6.56
N GLY A 95 -17.60 -2.85 6.30
CA GLY A 95 -16.79 -2.15 7.32
C GLY A 95 -15.42 -2.77 7.60
N LEU A 96 -15.02 -3.80 6.85
CA LEU A 96 -13.72 -4.45 6.98
C LEU A 96 -12.77 -4.02 5.85
N PRO A 97 -11.55 -3.54 6.16
CA PRO A 97 -10.56 -3.22 5.13
C PRO A 97 -10.09 -4.45 4.37
N HIS A 98 -9.98 -4.34 3.05
CA HIS A 98 -9.48 -5.37 2.15
C HIS A 98 -8.33 -4.81 1.31
N VAL A 99 -7.30 -5.64 1.09
CA VAL A 99 -6.16 -5.31 0.20
C VAL A 99 -6.44 -5.89 -1.18
N LEU A 100 -6.31 -5.07 -2.22
CA LEU A 100 -6.41 -5.55 -3.60
C LEU A 100 -5.10 -6.25 -4.01
N LEU A 101 -5.22 -7.48 -4.51
CA LEU A 101 -4.11 -8.31 -4.97
C LEU A 101 -4.32 -8.77 -6.41
N LEU A 102 -3.22 -8.92 -7.15
CA LEU A 102 -3.18 -9.63 -8.41
C LEU A 102 -3.02 -11.12 -8.13
N GLN A 103 -3.92 -11.93 -8.66
CA GLN A 103 -3.87 -13.39 -8.54
C GLN A 103 -3.35 -13.98 -9.86
N LEU A 104 -2.27 -14.77 -9.78
CA LEU A 104 -1.73 -15.54 -10.90
C LEU A 104 -1.99 -17.02 -10.61
N GLY A 105 -2.73 -17.70 -11.48
CA GLY A 105 -3.17 -19.06 -11.22
C GLY A 105 -3.99 -19.17 -9.91
N THR A 106 -3.78 -20.25 -9.15
CA THR A 106 -4.62 -20.57 -7.98
C THR A 106 -4.04 -20.11 -6.64
N THR A 107 -2.71 -20.06 -6.50
CA THR A 107 -2.04 -19.90 -5.19
C THR A 107 -1.03 -18.76 -5.15
N PHE A 108 -0.84 -18.02 -6.24
CA PHE A 108 0.18 -16.99 -6.33
C PHE A 108 -0.46 -15.61 -6.33
N PHE A 109 -0.04 -14.77 -5.38
CA PHE A 109 -0.60 -13.44 -5.17
C PHE A 109 0.51 -12.39 -5.15
N LYS A 110 0.25 -11.25 -5.78
CA LYS A 110 1.18 -10.11 -5.86
C LYS A 110 0.47 -8.80 -5.58
N LEU A 111 1.20 -7.86 -5.00
CA LEU A 111 0.82 -6.46 -5.05
C LEU A 111 1.11 -5.91 -6.45
N PRO A 112 0.31 -4.96 -6.96
CA PRO A 112 0.62 -4.26 -8.20
C PRO A 112 1.85 -3.37 -7.98
N GLY A 113 2.78 -3.41 -8.93
CA GLY A 113 4.09 -2.79 -8.78
C GLY A 113 5.11 -3.43 -9.72
N GLY A 114 6.39 -3.23 -9.42
CA GLY A 114 7.46 -3.74 -10.26
C GLY A 114 8.80 -3.06 -10.03
N GLU A 115 9.66 -3.20 -11.05
CA GLU A 115 11.03 -2.70 -11.05
C GLU A 115 11.08 -1.25 -11.55
N LEU A 116 11.85 -0.41 -10.86
CA LEU A 116 12.15 0.94 -11.30
C LEU A 116 13.25 0.95 -12.35
N ASN A 117 13.17 1.89 -13.28
CA ASN A 117 14.28 2.21 -14.16
C ASN A 117 15.44 2.85 -13.38
N ALA A 118 16.64 2.84 -13.97
CA ALA A 118 17.80 3.51 -13.39
C ALA A 118 17.52 5.02 -13.23
N GLY A 119 17.76 5.55 -12.03
CA GLY A 119 17.48 6.97 -11.72
C GLY A 119 16.00 7.35 -11.58
N GLU A 120 15.06 6.45 -11.90
CA GLU A 120 13.62 6.73 -11.77
C GLU A 120 13.23 6.96 -10.30
N ASP A 121 12.34 7.92 -10.09
CA ASP A 121 11.75 8.21 -8.78
C ASP A 121 10.77 7.09 -8.37
N GLY A 122 10.72 6.81 -7.06
CA GLY A 122 9.90 5.71 -6.54
C GLY A 122 8.39 5.95 -6.68
N VAL A 123 7.94 7.18 -6.48
CA VAL A 123 6.51 7.53 -6.59
C VAL A 123 6.10 7.55 -8.05
N GLU A 124 6.86 8.24 -8.90
CA GLU A 124 6.52 8.33 -10.33
C GLU A 124 6.62 6.97 -11.04
N GLY A 125 7.63 6.16 -10.69
CA GLY A 125 7.75 4.80 -11.18
C GLY A 125 6.58 3.91 -10.73
N LEU A 126 6.11 4.06 -9.49
CA LEU A 126 4.91 3.34 -9.03
C LEU A 126 3.66 3.76 -9.82
N LYS A 127 3.45 5.07 -10.04
CA LYS A 127 2.31 5.55 -10.86
C LYS A 127 2.33 4.98 -12.28
N ARG A 128 3.52 4.91 -12.90
CA ARG A 128 3.71 4.27 -14.21
C ARG A 128 3.31 2.79 -14.17
N LEU A 129 3.83 2.03 -13.21
CA LEU A 129 3.58 0.59 -13.05
C LEU A 129 2.10 0.27 -12.75
N LEU A 130 1.45 1.09 -11.91
CA LEU A 130 0.02 0.98 -11.63
C LEU A 130 -0.83 1.28 -12.88
N THR A 131 -0.42 2.26 -13.69
CA THR A 131 -1.13 2.57 -14.95
C THR A 131 -1.00 1.43 -15.95
N GLU A 132 0.20 0.88 -16.12
CA GLU A 132 0.46 -0.27 -16.99
C GLU A 132 -0.40 -1.46 -16.58
N THR A 133 -0.40 -1.76 -15.28
CA THR A 133 -1.12 -2.90 -14.71
C THR A 133 -2.63 -2.63 -14.66
N LEU A 134 -3.08 -1.69 -13.84
CA LEU A 134 -4.50 -1.48 -13.50
C LEU A 134 -5.20 -0.36 -14.26
N GLY A 135 -4.46 0.46 -15.03
CA GLY A 135 -4.97 1.66 -15.69
C GLY A 135 -6.03 1.38 -16.76
N ARG A 136 -6.80 2.39 -17.13
CA ARG A 136 -7.89 2.26 -18.11
C ARG A 136 -7.34 2.13 -19.54
N GLN A 137 -8.04 1.38 -20.40
CA GLN A 137 -7.69 1.25 -21.83
C GLN A 137 -8.38 2.28 -22.73
N ASP A 138 -9.33 3.06 -22.21
CA ASP A 138 -10.10 4.06 -22.96
C ASP A 138 -9.37 5.40 -23.14
N GLY A 139 -8.05 5.42 -22.94
CA GLY A 139 -7.21 6.61 -23.08
C GLY A 139 -7.33 7.62 -21.95
N ILE A 140 -8.24 7.41 -20.99
CA ILE A 140 -8.39 8.29 -19.84
C ILE A 140 -7.30 7.94 -18.81
N LYS A 141 -6.39 8.89 -18.60
CA LYS A 141 -5.34 8.74 -17.58
C LYS A 141 -5.96 8.69 -16.19
N GLN A 142 -5.74 7.59 -15.50
CA GLN A 142 -6.07 7.45 -14.09
C GLN A 142 -5.01 8.18 -13.27
N GLU A 143 -5.43 9.14 -12.45
CA GLU A 143 -4.54 9.78 -11.48
C GLU A 143 -4.41 8.90 -10.23
N TRP A 144 -3.16 8.56 -9.87
CA TRP A 144 -2.82 7.76 -8.71
C TRP A 144 -2.30 8.66 -7.59
N VAL A 145 -2.97 8.62 -6.43
CA VAL A 145 -2.54 9.34 -5.22
C VAL A 145 -1.70 8.38 -4.39
N VAL A 146 -0.37 8.53 -4.49
CA VAL A 146 0.59 7.77 -3.69
C VAL A 146 0.82 8.53 -2.39
N GLU A 147 0.46 7.91 -1.28
CA GLU A 147 0.52 8.49 0.07
C GLU A 147 1.88 8.13 0.70
N ASP A 148 1.87 7.34 1.77
CA ASP A 148 3.04 7.07 2.59
C ASP A 148 3.78 5.80 2.19
N ILE A 149 5.05 5.76 2.59
CA ILE A 149 5.83 4.53 2.62
C ILE A 149 5.42 3.73 3.85
N ILE A 150 4.87 2.55 3.64
CA ILE A 150 4.37 1.68 4.71
C ILE A 150 5.32 0.54 5.05
N GLY A 151 6.35 0.31 4.23
CA GLY A 151 7.32 -0.76 4.48
C GLY A 151 8.51 -0.72 3.54
N ASN A 152 9.60 -1.32 4.01
CA ASN A 152 10.79 -1.57 3.22
C ASN A 152 11.25 -3.01 3.46
N TRP A 153 11.65 -3.68 2.39
CA TRP A 153 12.17 -5.04 2.41
C TRP A 153 13.48 -5.09 1.64
N TRP A 154 14.44 -5.83 2.16
CA TRP A 154 15.76 -5.99 1.55
C TRP A 154 16.04 -7.46 1.27
N ARG A 155 16.59 -7.71 0.08
CA ARG A 155 17.13 -9.01 -0.31
C ARG A 155 18.65 -8.98 -0.18
N PRO A 156 19.27 -9.77 0.72
CA PRO A 156 20.73 -9.74 0.90
C PRO A 156 21.50 -10.45 -0.22
N ASN A 157 20.93 -11.54 -0.76
CA ASN A 157 21.58 -12.46 -1.70
C ASN A 157 20.72 -12.68 -2.96
N PHE A 158 21.25 -13.35 -3.98
CA PHE A 158 20.48 -13.74 -5.18
C PHE A 158 19.64 -15.00 -4.93
N GLU A 159 18.84 -14.95 -3.87
CA GLU A 159 18.05 -16.06 -3.31
C GLU A 159 16.68 -15.53 -2.84
N PRO A 160 15.66 -16.40 -2.64
CA PRO A 160 14.30 -15.98 -2.26
C PRO A 160 14.12 -15.14 -0.98
N PRO A 161 14.88 -15.33 0.12
CA PRO A 161 14.63 -14.63 1.38
C PRO A 161 14.71 -13.10 1.30
N GLN A 162 13.80 -12.42 1.98
CA GLN A 162 13.74 -10.97 2.14
C GLN A 162 13.47 -10.62 3.61
N TYR A 163 14.01 -9.50 4.07
CA TYR A 163 13.91 -9.06 5.46
C TYR A 163 13.40 -7.62 5.55
N PRO A 164 12.60 -7.26 6.57
CA PRO A 164 12.11 -5.89 6.77
C PRO A 164 13.18 -4.96 7.39
N TYR A 165 14.45 -5.34 7.28
CA TYR A 165 15.64 -4.60 7.71
C TYR A 165 16.83 -5.07 6.86
N ILE A 166 17.93 -4.33 6.87
CA ILE A 166 19.20 -4.78 6.29
C ILE A 166 19.89 -5.71 7.30
N PRO A 167 20.12 -7.01 6.99
CA PRO A 167 20.73 -7.92 7.94
C PRO A 167 22.16 -7.52 8.33
N PRO A 168 22.66 -7.90 9.52
CA PRO A 168 24.03 -7.60 9.95
C PRO A 168 25.08 -8.04 8.92
N HIS A 169 26.13 -7.23 8.77
CA HIS A 169 27.25 -7.45 7.84
C HIS A 169 26.90 -7.41 6.34
N ILE A 170 25.63 -7.18 5.97
CA ILE A 170 25.23 -6.96 4.58
C ILE A 170 25.40 -5.49 4.22
N THR A 171 26.49 -5.18 3.50
CA THR A 171 26.77 -3.82 3.00
C THR A 171 26.24 -3.58 1.58
N LYS A 172 25.94 -4.65 0.84
CA LYS A 172 25.52 -4.61 -0.57
C LYS A 172 24.33 -5.53 -0.83
N PRO A 173 23.11 -5.18 -0.36
CA PRO A 173 21.89 -5.91 -0.69
C PRO A 173 21.63 -5.90 -2.21
N LYS A 174 20.96 -6.94 -2.71
CA LYS A 174 20.70 -7.15 -4.14
C LYS A 174 19.40 -6.49 -4.61
N GLU A 175 18.44 -6.36 -3.72
CA GLU A 175 17.15 -5.72 -4.00
C GLU A 175 16.70 -4.92 -2.77
N HIS A 176 16.21 -3.70 -3.01
CA HIS A 176 15.44 -2.93 -2.04
C HIS A 176 14.04 -2.73 -2.61
N LYS A 177 13.04 -3.29 -1.92
CA LYS A 177 11.63 -3.17 -2.24
C LYS A 177 10.96 -2.21 -1.27
N ARG A 178 10.24 -1.22 -1.80
CA ARG A 178 9.48 -0.24 -1.02
C ARG A 178 7.99 -0.40 -1.26
N LEU A 179 7.22 -0.42 -0.18
CA LEU A 179 5.76 -0.51 -0.23
C LEU A 179 5.18 0.87 0.03
N PHE A 180 4.23 1.27 -0.80
CA PHE A 180 3.50 2.52 -0.66
C PHE A 180 2.02 2.26 -0.47
N LEU A 181 1.37 3.05 0.38
CA LEU A 181 -0.07 3.15 0.40
C LEU A 181 -0.54 3.99 -0.78
N VAL A 182 -1.55 3.52 -1.50
CA VAL A 182 -2.13 4.24 -2.64
C VAL A 182 -3.60 4.51 -2.34
N GLN A 183 -3.96 5.79 -2.22
CA GLN A 183 -5.31 6.24 -1.95
C GLN A 183 -6.14 6.16 -3.24
N LEU A 184 -7.18 5.32 -3.20
CA LEU A 184 -8.17 5.26 -4.28
C LEU A 184 -9.14 6.44 -4.19
N HIS A 185 -9.67 6.86 -5.34
CA HIS A 185 -10.77 7.82 -5.42
C HIS A 185 -12.09 7.16 -5.00
N GLU A 186 -13.10 7.98 -4.66
CA GLU A 186 -14.43 7.52 -4.20
C GLU A 186 -15.10 6.56 -5.18
N LYS A 187 -14.98 6.84 -6.49
CA LYS A 187 -15.43 5.96 -7.55
C LYS A 187 -14.33 5.81 -8.59
N GLY A 188 -14.18 4.62 -9.13
CA GLY A 188 -13.15 4.37 -10.13
C GLY A 188 -13.37 3.06 -10.88
N LYS A 189 -12.78 2.99 -12.09
CA LYS A 189 -12.63 1.71 -12.79
C LYS A 189 -11.22 1.21 -12.52
N VAL A 190 -11.09 0.02 -11.93
CA VAL A 190 -9.81 -0.63 -11.66
C VAL A 190 -9.76 -1.88 -12.51
N TYR A 191 -8.86 -1.98 -13.47
CA TYR A 191 -8.84 -3.13 -14.36
C TYR A 191 -8.04 -4.27 -13.74
N LYS A 192 -8.62 -5.47 -13.72
CA LYS A 192 -7.94 -6.70 -13.30
C LYS A 192 -7.23 -7.29 -14.51
N LEU A 193 -5.98 -7.71 -14.34
CA LEU A 193 -5.35 -8.55 -15.34
C LEU A 193 -5.80 -9.99 -15.19
N LEU A 194 -6.12 -10.62 -16.31
CA LEU A 194 -6.11 -12.06 -16.44
C LEU A 194 -4.66 -12.46 -16.72
N LEU A 195 -3.97 -12.92 -15.67
CA LEU A 195 -2.66 -13.53 -15.80
C LEU A 195 -2.93 -15.04 -15.98
N PHE A 196 -2.71 -15.52 -17.20
CA PHE A 196 -2.81 -16.95 -17.55
C PHE A 196 -1.53 -17.69 -17.17
#